data_AF-A0A7S0LKF9-F1
#
_entry.id   AF-A0A7S0LKF9-F1
#
_cell.length_a   1.000
_cell.length_b   1.000
_cell.length_c   1.000
_cell.angle_alpha   90.00
_cell.angle_beta   90.00
_cell.angle_gamma   90.00
#
_symmetry.space_group_name_H-M   'P 1'
#
loop_
_entity.id
_entity.type
_entity.pdbx_description
1 polymer ?
#
loop_
_entity_poly.entity_id
_entity_poly.type
_entity_poly.pdbx_seq_one_letter_code
_entity_poly.pdbx_strand_id
1 'polypeptide(L)'
;VGIVNLMGRHSGFISAHATIAARGVDVCLVPEVEFELDGPTGVLHYIESRIAQQGHCVVVVAEGAGQHLLESSGEKDLSGNVKNADIGPFLLQTIADHMKKQNMPASMKYIDPTYMVRSLPANAADNILCLQLAHDSVHAAFAGYTNFMSGRVNGKSVIIPLSAAVGRRNVIQPRGNFWQQLVFATGQPNWNV
;
A
#
# COMPACT_ATOMS: atom_id res chain seq x y z
N VAL A 1 11.12 10.19 -13.01
CA VAL A 1 10.28 9.72 -11.88
C VAL A 1 9.76 8.34 -12.21
N GLY A 2 9.99 7.38 -11.33
CA GLY A 2 9.39 6.05 -11.41
C GLY A 2 8.23 5.94 -10.41
N ILE A 3 7.04 5.58 -10.89
CA ILE A 3 5.87 5.36 -10.06
C ILE A 3 5.57 3.86 -10.07
N VAL A 4 5.49 3.26 -8.89
CA VAL A 4 5.16 1.85 -8.69
C VAL A 4 3.85 1.76 -7.93
N ASN A 5 2.80 1.29 -8.59
CA ASN A 5 1.53 1.00 -7.94
C ASN A 5 1.61 -0.35 -7.24
N LEU A 6 1.20 -0.43 -5.98
CA LEU A 6 1.18 -1.66 -5.20
C LEU A 6 -0.19 -1.89 -4.57
N MET A 7 -0.44 -3.14 -4.21
CA MET A 7 -1.67 -3.52 -3.52
C MET A 7 -1.82 -2.78 -2.19
N GLY A 8 -3.06 -2.44 -1.85
CA GLY A 8 -3.37 -1.75 -0.60
C GLY A 8 -4.64 -0.93 -0.69
N ARG A 9 -5.77 -1.57 -0.99
CA ARG A 9 -7.08 -0.91 -1.13
C ARG A 9 -7.51 -0.11 0.10
N HIS A 10 -7.22 -0.63 1.28
CA HIS A 10 -7.66 -0.03 2.54
C HIS A 10 -6.56 0.03 3.60
N SER A 11 -5.49 -0.73 3.42
CA SER A 11 -4.33 -0.71 4.31
C SER A 11 -3.05 -0.81 3.49
N GLY A 12 -2.07 0.04 3.77
CA GLY A 12 -0.84 0.17 2.98
C GLY A 12 0.31 -0.76 3.38
N PHE A 13 0.06 -1.86 4.10
CA PHE A 13 1.15 -2.70 4.65
C PHE A 13 2.11 -3.25 3.58
N ILE A 14 1.61 -3.66 2.42
CA ILE A 14 2.46 -4.16 1.32
C ILE A 14 3.36 -3.04 0.81
N SER A 15 2.77 -1.88 0.50
CA SER A 15 3.52 -0.70 0.04
C SER A 15 4.56 -0.24 1.06
N ALA A 16 4.20 -0.20 2.33
CA ALA A 16 5.10 0.24 3.39
C ALA A 16 6.25 -0.74 3.64
N HIS A 17 5.97 -2.05 3.73
CA HIS A 17 7.02 -3.06 3.88
C HIS A 17 7.95 -3.11 2.66
N ALA A 18 7.40 -3.04 1.45
CA ALA A 18 8.19 -3.00 0.22
C ALA A 18 9.11 -1.77 0.19
N THR A 19 8.60 -0.61 0.60
CA THR A 19 9.36 0.65 0.71
C THR A 19 10.54 0.51 1.68
N ILE A 20 10.29 0.03 2.91
CA ILE A 20 11.34 -0.16 3.92
C ILE A 20 12.38 -1.18 3.44
N ALA A 21 11.93 -2.27 2.81
CA ALA A 21 12.81 -3.33 2.33
C ALA A 21 13.68 -2.90 1.14
N ALA A 22 13.13 -2.11 0.21
CA ALA A 22 13.82 -1.68 -1.00
C ALA A 22 14.91 -0.63 -0.74
N ARG A 23 14.77 0.21 0.31
CA ARG A 23 15.73 1.26 0.71
C ARG A 23 16.09 2.30 -0.37
N GLY A 24 15.35 2.34 -1.48
CA GLY A 24 15.56 3.25 -2.61
C GLY A 24 14.27 3.94 -3.06
N VAL A 25 13.29 4.04 -2.16
CA VAL A 25 12.00 4.69 -2.40
C VAL A 25 12.03 6.05 -1.72
N ASP A 26 11.67 7.10 -2.45
CA ASP A 26 11.69 8.49 -1.96
C ASP A 26 10.35 8.93 -1.36
N VAL A 27 9.25 8.38 -1.90
CA VAL A 27 7.88 8.67 -1.48
C VAL A 27 7.09 7.36 -1.43
N CYS A 28 6.43 7.09 -0.31
CA CYS A 28 5.42 6.04 -0.17
C CYS A 28 4.09 6.65 0.28
N LEU A 29 3.05 6.43 -0.52
CA LEU A 29 1.69 6.90 -0.30
C LEU A 29 0.78 5.72 0.05
N VAL A 30 0.07 5.81 1.17
CA VAL A 30 -0.80 4.74 1.69
C VAL A 30 -2.20 5.28 2.02
N PRO A 31 -3.25 4.43 2.06
CA PRO A 31 -4.62 4.89 2.34
C PRO A 31 -4.78 5.51 3.73
N GLU A 32 -3.94 5.12 4.70
CA GLU A 32 -4.03 5.60 6.09
C GLU A 32 -3.51 7.03 6.29
N VAL A 33 -2.81 7.60 5.30
CA VAL A 33 -2.17 8.90 5.39
C VAL A 33 -2.63 9.77 4.22
N GLU A 34 -3.50 10.73 4.49
CA GLU A 34 -3.92 11.72 3.52
C GLU A 34 -2.77 12.67 3.18
N PHE A 35 -2.77 13.18 1.95
CA PHE A 35 -1.75 14.10 1.45
C PHE A 35 -2.36 15.09 0.46
N GLU A 36 -1.68 16.21 0.30
CA GLU A 36 -1.96 17.22 -0.73
C GLU A 36 -0.93 17.10 -1.86
N LEU A 37 -1.37 17.35 -3.09
CA LEU A 37 -0.48 17.33 -4.26
C LEU A 37 0.33 18.62 -4.33
N ASP A 38 -0.37 19.75 -4.29
CA ASP A 38 0.17 21.09 -4.41
C ASP A 38 0.58 21.69 -3.06
N GLY A 39 1.19 22.88 -3.11
CA GLY A 39 1.61 23.63 -1.93
C GLY A 39 3.05 23.34 -1.48
N PRO A 40 3.57 24.14 -0.53
CA PRO A 40 4.96 24.03 -0.06
C PRO A 40 5.23 22.71 0.69
N THR A 41 4.20 22.11 1.26
CA THR A 41 4.24 20.80 1.93
C THR A 41 3.60 19.70 1.09
N GLY A 42 3.32 19.97 -0.19
CA GLY A 42 2.69 19.02 -1.11
C GLY A 42 3.67 17.98 -1.66
N VAL A 43 3.12 16.86 -2.11
CA VAL A 43 3.89 15.77 -2.71
C VAL A 43 4.64 16.22 -3.96
N LEU A 44 4.05 17.10 -4.79
CA LEU A 44 4.67 17.59 -6.03
C LEU A 44 5.93 18.42 -5.74
N HIS A 45 5.86 19.32 -4.75
CA HIS A 45 7.00 20.14 -4.35
C HIS A 45 8.15 19.28 -3.80
N TYR A 46 7.83 18.26 -3.01
CA TYR A 46 8.84 17.34 -2.50
C TYR A 46 9.49 16.52 -3.63
N ILE A 47 8.71 15.99 -4.58
CA ILE A 47 9.25 15.26 -5.73
C ILE A 47 10.18 16.17 -6.55
N GLU A 48 9.79 17.42 -6.79
CA GLU A 48 10.64 18.42 -7.46
C GLU A 48 11.97 18.60 -6.74
N SER A 49 11.94 18.82 -5.42
CA SER A 49 13.14 18.96 -4.60
C SER A 49 14.05 17.74 -4.66
N ARG A 50 13.47 16.53 -4.67
CA ARG A 50 14.23 15.28 -4.77
C ARG A 50 14.93 15.15 -6.11
N ILE A 51 14.22 15.40 -7.21
CA ILE A 51 14.85 15.32 -8.54
C ILE A 51 15.95 16.39 -8.69
N ALA A 52 15.76 17.60 -8.14
CA ALA A 52 16.80 18.63 -8.16
C ALA A 52 18.06 18.22 -7.38
N GLN A 53 17.91 17.45 -6.29
CA GLN A 53 19.01 17.00 -5.44
C GLN A 53 19.75 15.77 -6.01
N GLN A 54 19.04 14.79 -6.57
CA GLN A 54 19.63 13.48 -6.94
C GLN A 54 19.34 13.02 -8.38
N GLY A 55 18.63 13.82 -9.17
CA GLY A 55 18.32 13.53 -10.58
C GLY A 55 17.19 12.52 -10.82
N HIS A 56 16.63 11.92 -9.77
CA HIS A 56 15.54 10.95 -9.89
C HIS A 56 14.64 10.95 -8.64
N CYS A 57 13.46 10.33 -8.77
CA CYS A 57 12.53 10.12 -7.68
C CYS A 57 11.74 8.83 -7.93
N VAL A 58 11.65 7.97 -6.91
CA VAL A 58 10.87 6.73 -6.89
C VAL A 58 9.69 6.91 -5.95
N VAL A 59 8.49 6.76 -6.49
CA VAL A 59 7.22 6.90 -5.78
C VAL A 59 6.55 5.54 -5.74
N VAL A 60 6.30 5.02 -4.56
CA VAL A 60 5.42 3.87 -4.31
C VAL A 60 4.06 4.39 -3.89
N VAL A 61 3.01 3.92 -4.53
CA VAL A 61 1.63 4.28 -4.19
C VAL A 61 0.81 3.02 -3.99
N ALA A 62 0.07 2.94 -2.89
CA ALA A 62 -0.93 1.90 -2.72
C ALA A 62 -2.18 2.24 -3.53
N GLU A 63 -2.83 1.24 -4.12
CA GLU A 63 -4.04 1.43 -4.95
C GLU A 63 -5.19 2.19 -4.26
N GLY A 64 -5.25 2.16 -2.92
CA GLY A 64 -6.25 2.87 -2.12
C GLY A 64 -5.83 4.26 -1.65
N ALA A 65 -4.61 4.70 -1.94
CA ALA A 65 -4.13 6.02 -1.55
C ALA A 65 -4.76 7.12 -2.43
N GLY A 66 -4.91 8.32 -1.88
CA GLY A 66 -5.33 9.50 -2.66
C GLY A 66 -6.74 9.46 -3.21
N GLN A 67 -7.61 8.56 -2.72
CA GLN A 67 -9.01 8.47 -3.20
C GLN A 67 -9.82 9.74 -2.92
N HIS A 68 -9.40 10.59 -1.98
CA HIS A 68 -9.98 11.92 -1.74
C HIS A 68 -9.63 12.95 -2.82
N LEU A 69 -8.63 12.67 -3.66
CA LEU A 69 -8.18 13.53 -4.76
C LEU A 69 -8.83 13.18 -6.10
N LEU A 70 -9.52 12.04 -6.15
CA LEU A 70 -10.11 11.46 -7.36
C LEU A 70 -11.63 11.53 -7.27
N GLU A 71 -12.29 11.83 -8.39
CA GLU A 71 -13.74 11.70 -8.46
C GLU A 71 -14.13 10.22 -8.43
N SER A 72 -14.98 9.83 -7.48
CA SER A 72 -15.51 8.47 -7.41
C SER A 72 -16.53 8.25 -8.52
N SER A 73 -16.35 7.19 -9.32
CA SER A 73 -17.34 6.80 -10.33
C SER A 73 -18.62 6.23 -9.70
N GLY A 74 -18.59 5.87 -8.41
CA GLY A 74 -19.69 5.20 -7.72
C GLY A 74 -19.98 3.78 -8.22
N GLU A 75 -19.24 3.29 -9.23
CA GLU A 75 -19.40 1.96 -9.78
C GLU A 75 -19.08 0.91 -8.73
N LYS A 76 -19.87 -0.17 -8.71
CA LYS A 76 -19.63 -1.33 -7.84
C LYS A 76 -19.20 -2.53 -8.68
N ASP A 77 -18.28 -3.31 -8.14
CA ASP A 77 -17.93 -4.60 -8.70
C ASP A 77 -19.07 -5.63 -8.54
N LEU A 78 -18.93 -6.81 -9.16
CA LEU A 78 -19.91 -7.90 -9.06
C LEU A 78 -20.10 -8.41 -7.61
N SER A 79 -19.17 -8.10 -6.71
CA SER A 79 -19.22 -8.44 -5.28
C SER A 79 -19.80 -7.31 -4.42
N GLY A 80 -20.22 -6.19 -5.03
CA GLY A 80 -20.84 -5.05 -4.36
C GLY A 80 -19.87 -4.02 -3.78
N ASN A 81 -18.56 -4.12 -4.02
CA ASN A 81 -17.59 -3.15 -3.51
C ASN A 81 -17.44 -1.95 -4.47
N VAL A 82 -17.26 -0.74 -3.93
CA VAL A 82 -16.99 0.47 -4.73
C VAL A 82 -15.65 0.34 -5.43
N LYS A 83 -15.65 0.48 -6.76
CA LYS A 83 -14.44 0.43 -7.57
C LYS A 83 -13.61 1.69 -7.31
N ASN A 84 -12.38 1.51 -6.83
CA ASN A 84 -11.46 2.62 -6.61
C ASN A 84 -11.08 3.25 -7.96
N ALA A 85 -10.88 4.56 -7.96
CA ALA A 85 -10.27 5.25 -9.08
C ALA A 85 -8.77 4.94 -9.12
N ASP A 86 -8.20 4.87 -10.32
CA ASP A 86 -6.81 4.47 -10.50
C ASP A 86 -5.86 5.65 -10.22
N ILE A 87 -5.27 5.64 -9.03
CA ILE A 87 -4.36 6.69 -8.55
C ILE A 87 -3.03 6.72 -9.34
N GLY A 88 -2.60 5.59 -9.89
CA GLY A 88 -1.31 5.47 -10.58
C GLY A 88 -1.19 6.36 -11.82
N PRO A 89 -2.06 6.18 -12.84
CA PRO A 89 -2.12 7.04 -14.02
C PRO A 89 -2.41 8.51 -13.68
N PHE A 90 -3.25 8.76 -12.68
CA PHE A 90 -3.53 10.12 -12.22
C PHE A 90 -2.28 10.83 -11.70
N LEU A 91 -1.50 10.19 -10.81
CA LEU A 91 -0.24 10.75 -10.33
C LEU A 91 0.78 10.91 -11.46
N LEU A 92 0.85 9.95 -12.39
CA LEU A 92 1.74 10.03 -13.54
C LEU A 92 1.50 11.30 -14.35
N GLN A 93 0.23 11.58 -14.68
CA GLN A 93 -0.16 12.76 -15.46
C GLN A 93 0.08 14.04 -14.66
N THR A 94 -0.35 14.09 -13.39
CA THR A 94 -0.23 15.28 -12.55
C THR A 94 1.22 15.67 -12.31
N ILE A 95 2.09 14.70 -12.01
CA ILE A 95 3.53 14.96 -11.85
C ILE A 95 4.14 15.41 -13.18
N ALA A 96 3.79 14.78 -14.30
CA ALA A 96 4.31 15.18 -15.61
C ALA A 96 3.95 16.63 -15.95
N ASP A 97 2.71 17.05 -15.66
CA ASP A 97 2.25 18.40 -15.95
C ASP A 97 2.85 19.43 -14.99
N HIS A 98 3.04 19.10 -13.71
CA HIS A 98 3.80 19.94 -12.78
C HIS A 98 5.23 20.17 -13.26
N MET A 99 5.93 19.11 -13.66
CA MET A 99 7.32 19.18 -14.13
C MET A 99 7.46 20.03 -15.39
N LYS A 100 6.50 19.95 -16.32
CA LYS A 100 6.44 20.84 -17.50
C LYS A 100 6.27 22.31 -17.10
N LYS A 101 5.40 22.62 -16.13
CA LYS A 101 5.19 24.00 -15.63
C LYS A 101 6.46 24.57 -15.01
N GLN A 102 7.26 23.75 -14.34
CA GLN A 102 8.54 24.14 -13.75
C GLN A 102 9.71 24.16 -14.75
N ASN A 103 9.45 23.94 -16.06
CA ASN A 103 10.48 23.83 -17.10
C ASN A 103 11.56 22.77 -16.78
N MET A 104 11.16 21.68 -16.12
CA MET A 104 12.05 20.62 -15.65
C MET A 104 11.68 19.30 -16.35
N PRO A 105 12.25 18.99 -17.52
CA PRO A 105 11.88 17.79 -18.28
C PRO A 105 12.29 16.52 -17.50
N ALA A 106 11.30 15.76 -17.04
CA ALA A 106 11.50 14.50 -16.33
C ALA A 106 10.93 13.32 -17.12
N SER A 107 11.72 12.24 -17.26
CA SER A 107 11.20 10.99 -17.82
C SER A 107 10.28 10.31 -16.82
N MET A 108 9.05 10.01 -17.22
CA MET A 108 8.04 9.37 -16.38
C MET A 108 7.94 7.88 -16.73
N LYS A 109 7.96 7.02 -15.71
CA LYS A 109 7.78 5.57 -15.83
C LYS A 109 6.74 5.11 -14.83
N TYR A 110 5.76 4.35 -15.31
CA TYR A 110 4.72 3.74 -14.48
C TYR A 110 4.88 2.23 -14.51
N ILE A 111 4.82 1.59 -13.35
CA ILE A 111 4.94 0.14 -13.17
C ILE A 111 3.79 -0.31 -12.29
N ASP A 112 2.98 -1.23 -12.83
CA ASP A 112 1.94 -1.94 -12.07
C ASP A 112 2.26 -3.44 -12.08
N PRO A 113 2.89 -3.96 -11.01
CA PRO A 113 3.22 -5.36 -10.88
C PRO A 113 2.08 -6.18 -10.24
N THR A 114 0.85 -5.66 -10.10
CA THR A 114 -0.24 -6.33 -9.35
C THR A 114 -0.45 -7.77 -9.76
N TYR A 115 -0.50 -8.06 -11.07
CA TYR A 115 -0.63 -9.42 -11.56
C TYR A 115 0.62 -10.26 -11.28
N MET A 116 1.81 -9.68 -11.39
CA MET A 116 3.06 -10.40 -11.10
C MET A 116 3.13 -10.81 -9.64
N VAL A 117 2.86 -9.88 -8.71
CA VAL A 117 2.88 -10.14 -7.27
C VAL A 117 1.87 -11.21 -6.88
N ARG A 118 0.67 -11.22 -7.49
CA ARG A 118 -0.40 -12.17 -7.16
C ARG A 118 -0.28 -13.55 -7.83
N SER A 119 0.50 -13.66 -8.90
CA SER A 119 0.57 -14.89 -9.72
C SER A 119 1.84 -15.70 -9.50
N LEU A 120 2.80 -15.16 -8.74
CA LEU A 120 4.02 -15.87 -8.41
C LEU A 120 3.74 -16.99 -7.39
N PRO A 121 4.49 -18.11 -7.47
CA PRO A 121 4.40 -19.16 -6.47
C PRO A 121 4.83 -18.64 -5.09
N ALA A 122 4.19 -19.16 -4.05
CA ALA A 122 4.53 -18.85 -2.68
C ALA A 122 5.98 -19.24 -2.36
N ASN A 123 6.67 -18.38 -1.60
CA ASN A 123 8.01 -18.69 -1.10
C ASN A 123 7.96 -19.75 0.01
N ALA A 124 9.13 -20.18 0.50
CA ALA A 124 9.21 -21.23 1.53
C ALA A 124 8.48 -20.86 2.84
N ALA A 125 8.56 -19.59 3.28
CA ALA A 125 7.91 -19.15 4.51
C ALA A 125 6.38 -19.15 4.37
N ASP A 126 5.88 -18.66 3.23
CA ASP A 126 4.44 -18.68 2.92
C ASP A 126 3.92 -20.11 2.75
N ASN A 127 4.70 -21.02 2.13
CA ASN A 127 4.33 -22.43 2.03
C ASN A 127 4.19 -23.09 3.40
N ILE A 128 5.13 -22.86 4.31
CA ILE A 128 5.06 -23.37 5.69
C ILE A 128 3.83 -22.80 6.40
N LEU A 129 3.59 -21.50 6.27
CA LEU A 129 2.43 -20.84 6.88
C LEU A 129 1.11 -21.41 6.36
N CYS A 130 0.96 -21.53 5.04
CA CYS A 130 -0.23 -22.09 4.41
C CYS A 130 -0.49 -23.52 4.87
N LEU A 131 0.55 -24.35 4.97
CA LEU A 131 0.42 -25.72 5.47
C LEU A 131 -0.04 -25.76 6.93
N GLN A 132 0.55 -24.92 7.79
CA GLN A 132 0.14 -24.81 9.19
C GLN A 132 -1.32 -24.40 9.32
N LEU A 133 -1.73 -23.32 8.64
CA LEU A 133 -3.11 -22.84 8.66
C LEU A 133 -4.11 -23.91 8.15
N ALA A 134 -3.73 -24.67 7.12
CA ALA A 134 -4.54 -25.75 6.59
C ALA A 134 -4.70 -26.90 7.60
N HIS A 135 -3.61 -27.37 8.20
CA HIS A 135 -3.66 -28.42 9.22
C HIS A 135 -4.50 -28.00 10.43
N ASP A 136 -4.30 -26.78 10.93
CA ASP A 136 -5.06 -26.26 12.07
C ASP A 136 -6.55 -26.17 11.75
N SER A 137 -6.91 -25.80 10.53
CA SER A 137 -8.30 -25.76 10.07
C SER A 137 -8.93 -27.15 10.01
N VAL A 138 -8.20 -28.15 9.52
CA VAL A 138 -8.68 -29.55 9.45
C VAL A 138 -8.86 -30.13 10.85
N HIS A 139 -7.88 -29.94 11.74
CA HIS A 139 -7.98 -30.42 13.13
C HIS A 139 -9.14 -29.76 13.88
N ALA A 140 -9.33 -28.45 13.71
CA ALA A 140 -10.44 -27.73 14.31
C ALA A 140 -11.80 -28.22 13.79
N ALA A 141 -11.91 -28.50 12.48
CA ALA A 141 -13.12 -29.08 11.89
C ALA A 141 -13.39 -30.49 12.45
N PHE A 142 -12.38 -31.35 12.59
CA PHE A 142 -12.53 -32.68 13.20
C PHE A 142 -12.92 -32.62 14.68
N ALA A 143 -12.51 -31.57 15.40
CA ALA A 143 -12.94 -31.32 16.77
C ALA A 143 -14.40 -30.79 16.86
N GLY A 144 -15.08 -30.59 15.73
CA GLY A 144 -16.47 -30.12 15.67
C GLY A 144 -16.63 -28.60 15.68
N TYR A 145 -15.56 -27.82 15.54
CA TYR A 145 -15.66 -26.37 15.45
C TYR A 145 -16.22 -25.93 14.08
N THR A 146 -17.01 -24.87 14.09
CA THR A 146 -17.59 -24.23 12.89
C THR A 146 -17.56 -22.71 13.03
N ASN A 147 -17.80 -21.98 11.94
CA ASN A 147 -17.81 -20.51 11.90
C ASN A 147 -16.53 -19.87 12.49
N PHE A 148 -15.37 -20.44 12.17
CA PHE A 148 -14.07 -19.96 12.62
C PHE A 148 -13.12 -19.71 11.43
N MET A 149 -12.04 -18.97 11.69
CA MET A 149 -10.85 -18.92 10.87
C MET A 149 -9.63 -19.39 11.67
N SER A 150 -8.70 -20.08 11.01
CA SER A 150 -7.36 -20.33 11.56
C SER A 150 -6.46 -19.14 11.29
N GLY A 151 -5.61 -18.78 12.24
CA GLY A 151 -4.69 -17.65 12.11
C GLY A 151 -3.52 -17.74 13.07
N ARG A 152 -2.62 -16.76 12.97
CA ARG A 152 -1.50 -16.60 13.91
C ARG A 152 -1.62 -15.31 14.69
N VAL A 153 -1.50 -15.40 16.01
CA VAL A 153 -1.46 -14.25 16.92
C VAL A 153 -0.24 -14.40 17.82
N ASN A 154 0.65 -13.40 17.81
CA ASN A 154 1.91 -13.41 18.57
C ASN A 154 2.73 -14.71 18.38
N GLY A 155 2.82 -15.16 17.13
CA GLY A 155 3.59 -16.34 16.74
C GLY A 155 2.90 -17.69 17.00
N LYS A 156 1.76 -17.73 17.70
CA LYS A 156 1.02 -18.95 18.01
C LYS A 156 -0.15 -19.15 17.06
N SER A 157 -0.45 -20.41 16.73
CA SER A 157 -1.68 -20.75 16.01
C SER A 157 -2.88 -20.61 16.92
N VAL A 158 -3.96 -20.02 16.39
CA VAL A 158 -5.19 -19.75 17.11
C VAL A 158 -6.41 -19.99 16.22
N ILE A 159 -7.49 -20.45 16.83
CA ILE A 159 -8.82 -20.53 16.23
C ILE A 159 -9.56 -19.24 16.61
N ILE A 160 -10.03 -18.50 15.62
CA ILE A 160 -10.67 -17.19 15.80
C ILE A 160 -12.12 -17.28 15.32
N PRO A 161 -13.13 -17.00 16.15
CA PRO A 161 -14.51 -16.93 15.70
C PRO A 161 -14.67 -15.89 14.59
N LEU A 162 -15.39 -16.21 13.52
CA LEU A 162 -15.60 -15.28 12.40
C LEU A 162 -16.29 -13.98 12.85
N SER A 163 -17.19 -14.06 13.83
CA SER A 163 -17.84 -12.89 14.44
C SER A 163 -16.88 -11.92 15.13
N ALA A 164 -15.73 -12.41 15.61
CA ALA A 164 -14.69 -11.58 16.23
C ALA A 164 -13.68 -11.06 15.19
N ALA A 165 -13.45 -11.81 14.11
CA ALA A 165 -12.54 -11.43 13.04
C ALA A 165 -13.15 -10.38 12.09
N VAL A 166 -14.45 -10.48 11.82
CA VAL A 166 -15.18 -9.56 10.96
C VAL A 166 -15.48 -8.26 11.73
N GLY A 167 -15.40 -7.12 11.04
CA GLY A 167 -15.80 -5.80 11.57
C GLY A 167 -14.67 -4.91 12.06
N ARG A 168 -13.45 -5.45 12.23
CA ARG A 168 -12.24 -4.64 12.45
C ARG A 168 -11.18 -5.02 11.43
N ARG A 169 -10.49 -4.02 10.90
CA ARG A 169 -9.38 -4.20 9.96
C ARG A 169 -8.09 -3.72 10.61
N ASN A 170 -7.01 -4.45 10.37
CA ASN A 170 -5.69 -3.96 10.73
C ASN A 170 -5.28 -2.85 9.75
N VAL A 171 -4.88 -1.71 10.28
CA VAL A 171 -4.45 -0.53 9.51
C VAL A 171 -3.12 -0.03 10.06
N ILE A 172 -2.30 0.57 9.20
CA ILE A 172 -1.08 1.24 9.66
C ILE A 172 -1.49 2.36 10.60
N GLN A 173 -0.79 2.49 11.73
CA GLN A 173 -0.92 3.63 12.61
C GLN A 173 0.03 4.74 12.14
N PRO A 174 -0.46 5.89 11.65
CA PRO A 174 0.42 6.96 11.14
C PRO A 174 1.35 7.56 12.20
N ARG A 175 0.97 7.47 13.48
CA ARG A 175 1.81 7.88 14.62
C ARG A 175 2.54 6.72 15.29
N GLY A 176 2.45 5.52 14.72
CA GLY A 176 3.07 4.32 15.26
C GLY A 176 4.51 4.13 14.78
N ASN A 177 5.28 3.34 15.53
CA ASN A 177 6.70 3.06 15.25
C ASN A 177 6.94 2.56 13.82
N PHE A 178 6.04 1.73 13.30
CA PHE A 178 6.18 1.18 11.95
C PHE A 178 6.16 2.27 10.87
N TRP A 179 5.25 3.24 10.97
CA TRP A 179 5.20 4.35 10.02
C TRP A 179 6.38 5.30 10.19
N GLN A 180 6.78 5.58 11.43
CA GLN A 180 7.96 6.42 11.71
C GLN A 180 9.25 5.81 11.14
N GLN A 181 9.40 4.48 11.17
CA GLN A 181 10.50 3.78 10.52
C GLN A 181 10.49 4.00 9.00
N LEU A 182 9.32 3.97 8.36
CA LEU A 182 9.20 4.26 6.94
C LEU A 182 9.59 5.71 6.63
N VAL A 183 9.05 6.68 7.38
CA VAL A 183 9.35 8.11 7.21
C VAL A 183 10.85 8.35 7.35
N PHE A 184 11.50 7.73 8.34
CA PHE A 184 12.95 7.82 8.50
C PHE A 184 13.73 7.14 7.36
N ALA A 185 13.26 5.99 6.87
CA ALA A 185 13.91 5.25 5.80
C ALA A 185 13.85 5.98 4.45
N THR A 186 12.76 6.66 4.12
CA THR A 186 12.60 7.41 2.86
C THR A 186 13.03 8.86 2.97
N GLY A 187 13.10 9.40 4.19
CA GLY A 187 13.31 10.84 4.44
C GLY A 187 12.13 11.71 3.98
N GLN A 188 10.98 11.11 3.66
CA GLN A 188 9.80 11.85 3.24
C GLN A 188 9.17 12.63 4.41
N PRO A 189 8.48 13.74 4.15
CA PRO A 189 7.65 14.39 5.14
C PRO A 189 6.57 13.44 5.68
N ASN A 190 6.24 13.60 6.96
CA ASN A 190 5.06 12.94 7.50
C ASN A 190 3.82 13.76 7.09
N TRP A 191 3.22 13.40 5.96
CA TRP A 191 2.08 14.12 5.38
C TRP A 191 0.91 14.16 6.37
N ASN A 192 0.36 15.35 6.64
CA ASN A 192 -0.88 15.58 7.40
C ASN A 192 -1.05 14.79 8.72
N VAL A 193 0.04 14.47 9.45
CA VAL A 193 0.03 13.67 10.70
C VAL A 193 0.52 14.43 11.91
#